data_AF-A0A6V7WDV2-F1
#
_entry.id   AF-A0A6V7WDV2-F1
#
_cell.length_a   1.000
_cell.length_b   1.000
_cell.length_c   1.000
_cell.angle_alpha   90.00
_cell.angle_beta   90.00
_cell.angle_gamma   90.00
#
_symmetry.space_group_name_H-M   'P 1'
#
loop_
_entity.id
_entity.type
_entity.pdbx_description
1 polymer ?
#
loop_
_entity_poly.entity_id
_entity_poly.type
_entity_poly.pdbx_seq_one_letter_code
_entity_poly.pdbx_strand_id
1 'polypeptide(L)'
;MWTDGTPFYFTFWQNGIQPLFNPGKKCIKMNSLTGEWIQSCCRVAAPFVCQKPAIKIDKKHLLRNEEKKEEFIQHSKKPLTEQQKIKALTRAERRRLRRSTPKYRSLHASRERIRVEAFNKAFQQVRELLPTKTVYNNGKNVQTKQQRKMSKIETLRSAIEYLRYLEFMLIN
;
A
#
# COMPACT_ATOMS: atom_id res chain seq x y z
N MET A 1 23.06 19.82 -11.28
CA MET A 1 24.23 18.93 -11.38
C MET A 1 23.79 17.53 -10.99
N TRP A 2 24.10 16.51 -11.78
CA TRP A 2 23.76 15.12 -11.45
C TRP A 2 24.51 14.67 -10.18
N THR A 3 24.03 13.59 -9.56
CA THR A 3 24.62 13.04 -8.33
C THR A 3 26.04 12.52 -8.50
N ASP A 4 26.46 12.24 -9.73
CA ASP A 4 27.80 11.79 -10.13
C ASP A 4 28.72 12.94 -10.58
N GLY A 5 28.28 14.20 -10.46
CA GLY A 5 29.04 15.35 -10.92
C GLY A 5 29.08 15.49 -12.44
N THR A 6 28.43 14.59 -13.19
CA THR A 6 28.35 14.73 -14.64
C THR A 6 27.52 15.97 -14.99
N PRO A 7 27.95 16.73 -16.01
CA PRO A 7 27.20 17.86 -16.49
C PRO A 7 25.89 17.43 -17.15
N PHE A 8 24.82 18.16 -16.87
CA PHE A 8 23.49 17.91 -17.39
C PHE A 8 23.31 18.70 -18.69
N TYR A 9 23.35 18.00 -19.83
CA TYR A 9 23.28 18.62 -21.16
C TYR A 9 21.96 18.38 -21.90
N PHE A 10 21.10 17.49 -21.39
CA PHE A 10 19.92 17.05 -22.12
C PHE A 10 18.62 17.37 -21.37
N THR A 11 17.79 18.20 -21.99
CA THR A 11 16.38 18.42 -21.62
C THR A 11 15.53 18.26 -22.86
N PHE A 12 14.35 17.67 -22.70
CA PHE A 12 13.44 17.47 -23.83
C PHE A 12 12.10 18.15 -23.58
N TRP A 13 12.15 19.44 -23.20
CA TRP A 13 10.94 20.24 -22.95
C TRP A 13 10.15 20.48 -24.22
N GLN A 14 8.83 20.51 -24.09
CA GLN A 14 7.95 20.93 -25.19
C GLN A 14 8.34 22.35 -25.66
N ASN A 15 8.52 22.51 -26.97
CA ASN A 15 9.05 23.73 -27.61
C ASN A 15 10.53 24.05 -27.33
N GLY A 16 11.30 23.10 -26.78
CA GLY A 16 12.74 23.25 -26.52
C GLY A 16 13.08 24.19 -25.35
N ILE A 17 12.10 24.79 -24.68
CA ILE A 17 12.29 25.78 -23.62
C ILE A 17 11.69 25.27 -22.32
N GLN A 18 12.44 25.39 -21.22
CA GLN A 18 11.93 25.08 -19.90
C GLN A 18 10.83 26.09 -19.51
N PRO A 19 9.59 25.63 -19.25
CA PRO A 19 8.52 26.54 -18.85
C PRO A 19 8.76 27.12 -17.46
N LEU A 20 8.29 28.36 -17.24
CA LEU A 20 8.31 29.01 -15.93
C LEU A 20 7.61 28.17 -14.87
N PHE A 21 8.04 28.31 -13.62
CA PHE A 21 7.47 27.55 -12.51
C PHE A 21 6.00 27.89 -12.30
N ASN A 22 5.12 26.88 -12.41
CA ASN A 22 3.71 27.01 -12.11
C ASN A 22 3.32 26.27 -10.81
N PRO A 23 2.87 26.97 -9.76
CA PRO A 23 2.47 26.34 -8.49
C PRO A 23 1.36 25.29 -8.61
N GLY A 24 0.50 25.38 -9.62
CA GLY A 24 -0.55 24.40 -9.91
C GLY A 24 -0.08 23.18 -10.71
N LYS A 25 1.09 23.25 -11.35
CA LYS A 25 1.63 22.21 -12.24
C LYS A 25 3.05 21.78 -11.84
N LYS A 26 3.19 21.34 -10.58
CA LYS A 26 4.49 20.97 -9.97
C LYS A 26 5.10 19.66 -10.49
N CYS A 27 4.36 18.85 -11.23
CA CYS A 27 4.84 17.56 -11.72
C CYS A 27 5.26 17.66 -13.19
N ILE A 28 6.31 16.95 -13.58
CA ILE A 28 6.72 16.81 -14.97
C ILE A 28 6.15 15.49 -15.49
N LYS A 29 5.54 15.53 -16.66
CA LYS A 29 5.08 14.34 -17.40
C LYS A 29 5.69 14.33 -18.77
N MET A 30 5.80 13.14 -19.33
CA MET A 30 6.20 12.94 -20.70
C MET A 30 4.95 12.85 -21.58
N ASN A 31 4.93 13.57 -22.70
CA ASN A 31 3.96 13.36 -23.76
C ASN A 31 4.18 11.97 -24.35
N SER A 32 3.16 11.12 -24.32
CA SER A 32 3.28 9.73 -24.81
C SER A 32 3.46 9.62 -26.31
N LEU A 33 3.12 10.67 -27.08
CA LEU A 33 3.25 10.69 -28.53
C LEU A 33 4.59 11.29 -28.98
N THR A 34 4.99 12.43 -28.39
CA THR A 34 6.20 13.15 -28.81
C THR A 34 7.43 12.87 -27.95
N GLY A 35 7.25 12.30 -26.76
CA GLY A 35 8.30 12.11 -25.76
C GLY A 35 8.67 13.40 -25.00
N GLU A 36 8.13 14.55 -25.37
CA GLU A 36 8.49 15.83 -24.78
C GLU A 36 7.96 15.99 -23.35
N TRP A 37 8.67 16.78 -22.56
CA TRP A 37 8.36 17.02 -21.16
C TRP A 37 7.43 18.22 -21.02
N ILE A 38 6.39 18.05 -20.21
CA ILE A 38 5.39 19.08 -19.92
C ILE A 38 5.20 19.24 -18.41
N GLN A 39 4.94 20.47 -17.97
CA GLN A 39 4.43 20.70 -16.62
C GLN A 39 2.96 20.27 -16.53
N SER A 40 2.63 19.48 -15.50
CA SER A 40 1.30 18.94 -15.26
C SER A 40 0.94 19.03 -13.77
N CYS A 41 -0.36 19.06 -13.49
CA CYS A 41 -0.87 18.85 -12.15
C CYS A 41 -0.53 17.42 -11.68
N CYS A 42 -0.03 17.31 -10.45
CA CYS A 42 0.36 16.03 -9.84
C CYS A 42 -0.81 15.10 -9.53
N ARG A 43 -2.05 15.63 -9.49
CA ARG A 43 -3.26 14.84 -9.22
C ARG A 43 -3.80 14.14 -10.45
N VAL A 44 -3.41 14.59 -11.64
CA VAL A 44 -3.82 13.95 -12.89
C VAL A 44 -3.08 12.62 -12.98
N ALA A 45 -3.81 11.52 -13.11
CA ALA A 45 -3.20 10.20 -13.29
C ALA A 45 -2.33 10.16 -14.56
N ALA A 46 -1.33 9.30 -14.58
CA ALA A 46 -0.56 8.99 -15.78
C ALA A 46 -0.62 7.46 -15.97
N PRO A 47 -0.67 6.97 -17.21
CA PRO A 47 -0.79 5.54 -17.49
C PRO A 47 0.46 4.75 -17.04
N PHE A 48 1.62 5.41 -16.99
CA PHE A 48 2.90 4.79 -16.64
C PHE A 48 3.73 5.69 -15.71
N VAL A 49 4.65 5.09 -14.95
CA VAL A 49 5.60 5.77 -14.09
C VAL A 49 7.00 5.22 -14.38
N CYS A 50 7.96 6.11 -14.66
CA CYS A 50 9.35 5.70 -14.85
C CYS A 50 9.97 5.32 -13.50
N GLN A 51 10.58 4.13 -13.44
CA GLN A 51 11.41 3.70 -12.32
C GLN A 51 12.88 3.73 -12.74
N LYS A 52 13.70 4.52 -12.04
CA LYS A 52 15.17 4.42 -12.15
C LYS A 52 15.67 3.55 -10.99
N PRO A 53 16.54 2.55 -11.22
CA PRO A 53 17.17 1.82 -10.13
C PRO A 53 17.92 2.81 -9.24
N ALA A 54 17.84 2.62 -7.92
CA ALA A 54 18.58 3.43 -6.98
C ALA A 54 20.07 3.18 -7.20
N ILE A 55 20.80 4.20 -7.65
CA ILE A 55 22.26 4.16 -7.66
C ILE A 55 22.67 4.07 -6.18
N LYS A 56 23.39 2.99 -5.82
CA LYS A 56 24.00 2.88 -4.50
C LYS A 56 25.09 3.95 -4.43
N ILE A 57 24.76 5.11 -3.87
CA ILE A 57 25.77 6.14 -3.59
C ILE A 57 26.69 5.56 -2.53
N ASP A 58 27.96 5.37 -2.87
CA ASP A 58 28.97 4.95 -1.91
C ASP A 58 29.02 5.95 -0.74
N LYS A 59 28.88 5.44 0.48
CA LYS A 59 28.77 6.24 1.71
C LYS A 59 29.93 7.22 1.91
N LYS A 60 31.07 6.99 1.24
CA LYS A 60 32.25 7.87 1.24
C LYS A 60 31.97 9.28 0.69
N HIS A 61 30.98 9.45 -0.21
CA HIS A 61 30.61 10.77 -0.74
C HIS A 61 29.62 11.55 0.15
N LEU A 62 28.92 10.87 1.07
CA LEU A 62 28.00 11.53 2.02
C LEU A 62 28.75 12.08 3.24
N LEU A 63 29.81 11.40 3.68
CA LEU A 63 30.59 11.79 4.86
C LEU A 63 31.44 13.05 4.63
N ARG A 64 31.89 13.32 3.39
CA ARG A 64 32.67 14.53 3.05
C ARG A 64 31.87 15.83 3.24
N ASN A 65 30.55 15.77 3.27
CA ASN A 65 29.67 16.93 3.45
C ASN A 65 29.20 17.15 4.90
N GLU A 66 29.46 16.19 5.80
CA GLU A 66 29.12 16.35 7.23
C GLU A 66 30.27 16.98 8.01
N GLU A 67 31.52 16.61 7.71
CA GLU A 67 32.71 17.16 8.39
C GLU A 67 32.88 18.68 8.19
N LYS A 68 32.55 19.21 7.00
CA LYS A 68 32.59 20.68 6.74
C LYS A 68 31.45 21.46 7.38
N LYS A 69 30.41 20.79 7.91
CA LYS A 69 29.28 21.44 8.58
C LYS A 69 29.50 21.62 10.08
N GLU A 70 30.34 20.79 10.69
CA GLU A 70 30.52 20.79 12.15
C GLU A 70 31.39 21.95 12.64
N GLU A 71 32.33 22.46 11.84
CA GLU A 71 33.16 23.61 12.25
C GLU A 71 32.43 24.97 12.21
N PHE A 72 31.26 25.09 11.56
CA PHE A 72 30.54 26.37 11.46
C PHE A 72 29.33 26.50 12.41
N ILE A 73 29.02 25.47 13.21
CA ILE A 73 27.83 25.45 14.09
C ILE A 73 28.26 25.30 15.56
N GLN A 74 29.13 26.17 16.04
CA GLN A 74 29.32 26.33 17.49
C GLN A 74 28.71 27.62 18.04
N HIS A 75 28.15 28.49 17.19
CA HIS A 75 27.58 29.76 17.63
C HIS A 75 26.17 29.97 17.02
N SER A 76 25.14 29.92 17.87
CA SER A 76 23.71 30.26 17.62
C SER A 76 22.83 29.26 16.83
N LYS A 77 22.28 28.24 17.49
CA LYS A 77 21.04 27.58 16.99
C LYS A 77 20.00 27.38 18.10
N LYS A 78 18.92 28.17 18.01
CA LYS A 78 17.65 27.90 18.71
C LYS A 78 17.17 26.48 18.35
N PRO A 79 16.63 25.69 19.30
CA PRO A 79 16.11 24.36 19.00
C PRO A 79 14.96 24.45 17.98
N LEU A 80 14.98 23.57 16.96
CA LEU A 80 13.93 23.49 15.94
C LEU A 80 12.59 23.16 16.59
N THR A 81 11.54 23.84 16.16
CA THR A 81 10.18 23.51 16.57
C THR A 81 9.73 22.17 15.99
N GLU A 82 8.75 21.53 16.62
CA GLU A 82 8.26 20.20 16.20
C GLU A 82 7.76 20.19 14.75
N GLN A 83 7.17 21.30 14.30
CA GLN A 83 6.74 21.48 12.91
C GLN A 83 7.92 21.56 11.93
N GLN A 84 9.02 22.21 12.32
CA GLN A 84 10.22 22.30 11.50
C GLN A 84 10.89 20.93 11.39
N LYS A 85 10.94 20.16 12.48
CA LYS A 85 11.43 18.77 12.48
C LYS A 85 10.62 17.90 11.52
N ILE A 86 9.27 17.94 11.59
CA ILE A 86 8.40 17.14 10.71
C ILE A 86 8.57 17.54 9.23
N LYS A 87 8.81 18.81 8.93
CA LYS A 87 9.03 19.28 7.55
C LYS A 87 10.38 18.83 6.99
N ALA A 88 11.40 18.70 7.84
CA ALA A 88 12.72 18.19 7.47
C ALA A 88 12.74 16.68 7.20
N LEU A 89 11.73 15.93 7.68
CA LEU A 89 11.62 14.48 7.45
C LEU A 89 11.40 14.12 5.97
N THR A 90 12.03 13.03 5.57
CA THR A 90 11.77 12.38 4.29
C THR A 90 10.31 11.94 4.18
N ARG A 91 9.86 11.67 2.95
CA ARG A 91 8.51 11.16 2.71
C ARG A 91 8.27 9.80 3.39
N ALA A 92 9.30 8.96 3.46
CA ALA A 92 9.23 7.65 4.11
C ALA A 92 9.08 7.79 5.63
N GLU A 93 9.85 8.66 6.26
CA GLU A 93 9.79 8.93 7.70
C GLU A 93 8.45 9.54 8.10
N ARG A 94 7.93 10.51 7.33
CA ARG A 94 6.58 11.06 7.58
C ARG A 94 5.49 10.00 7.51
N ARG A 95 5.60 9.04 6.59
CA ARG A 95 4.68 7.91 6.50
C ARG A 95 4.82 6.98 7.72
N ARG A 96 6.04 6.68 8.16
CA ARG A 96 6.28 5.89 9.37
C ARG A 96 5.67 6.56 10.60
N LEU A 97 5.93 7.85 10.81
CA LEU A 97 5.38 8.62 11.91
C LEU A 97 3.85 8.66 11.87
N ARG A 98 3.24 8.87 10.69
CA ARG A 98 1.78 8.81 10.55
C ARG A 98 1.25 7.42 10.96
N ARG A 99 1.87 6.34 10.49
CA ARG A 99 1.47 4.96 10.81
C ARG A 99 1.67 4.61 12.28
N SER A 100 2.63 5.24 12.96
CA SER A 100 2.85 5.08 14.40
C SER A 100 1.91 5.93 15.27
N THR A 101 1.04 6.77 14.69
CA THR A 101 0.05 7.49 15.50
C THR A 101 -1.05 6.56 16.02
N PRO A 102 -1.53 6.75 17.27
CA PRO A 102 -2.68 6.00 17.79
C PRO A 102 -3.91 6.11 16.90
N LYS A 103 -4.18 7.31 16.35
CA LYS A 103 -5.30 7.58 15.42
C LYS A 103 -5.24 6.72 14.15
N TYR A 104 -4.05 6.56 13.56
CA TYR A 104 -3.91 5.69 12.39
C TYR A 104 -4.11 4.22 12.76
N ARG A 105 -3.50 3.77 13.86
CA ARG A 105 -3.61 2.38 14.31
C ARG A 105 -5.06 1.99 14.61
N SER A 106 -5.80 2.81 15.34
CA SER A 106 -7.19 2.55 15.70
C SER A 106 -8.11 2.53 14.47
N LEU A 107 -7.94 3.49 13.55
CA LEU A 107 -8.68 3.52 12.29
C LEU A 107 -8.38 2.29 11.42
N HIS A 108 -7.11 1.91 11.31
CA HIS A 108 -6.69 0.73 10.55
C HIS A 108 -7.27 -0.55 11.15
N ALA A 109 -7.18 -0.73 12.47
CA ALA A 109 -7.75 -1.88 13.17
C ALA A 109 -9.27 -1.96 12.97
N SER A 110 -9.98 -0.83 13.03
CA SER A 110 -11.43 -0.79 12.77
C SER A 110 -11.78 -1.24 11.36
N ARG A 111 -11.08 -0.71 10.34
CA ARG A 111 -11.28 -1.11 8.93
C ARG A 111 -11.02 -2.60 8.72
N GLU A 112 -9.98 -3.12 9.36
CA GLU A 112 -9.63 -4.53 9.28
C GLU A 112 -10.68 -5.43 9.96
N ARG A 113 -11.23 -5.01 11.11
CA ARG A 113 -12.34 -5.72 11.75
C ARG A 113 -13.55 -5.84 10.84
N ILE A 114 -13.99 -4.73 10.24
CA ILE A 114 -15.13 -4.71 9.30
C ILE A 114 -14.87 -5.67 8.12
N ARG A 115 -13.65 -5.64 7.56
CA ARG A 115 -13.27 -6.55 6.48
C ARG A 115 -13.36 -8.02 6.89
N VAL A 116 -12.85 -8.36 8.09
CA VAL A 116 -12.85 -9.73 8.62
C VAL A 116 -14.26 -10.18 8.98
N GLU A 117 -15.11 -9.30 9.52
CA GLU A 117 -16.52 -9.58 9.80
C GLU A 117 -17.28 -9.93 8.52
N ALA A 118 -17.11 -9.14 7.45
CA ALA A 118 -17.71 -9.43 6.14
C ALA A 118 -17.26 -10.79 5.59
N PHE A 119 -15.96 -11.09 5.67
CA PHE A 119 -15.41 -12.40 5.29
C PHE A 119 -16.00 -13.56 6.12
N ASN A 120 -16.09 -13.38 7.44
CA ASN A 120 -16.63 -14.41 8.32
C ASN A 120 -18.13 -14.63 8.10
N LYS A 121 -18.88 -13.57 7.76
CA LYS A 121 -20.30 -13.65 7.38
C LYS A 121 -20.48 -14.49 6.12
N ALA A 122 -19.65 -14.31 5.09
CA ALA A 122 -19.67 -15.15 3.89
C ALA A 122 -19.42 -16.64 4.23
N PHE A 123 -18.45 -16.93 5.11
CA PHE A 123 -18.22 -18.30 5.58
C PHE A 123 -19.42 -18.88 6.35
N GLN A 124 -20.19 -18.06 7.04
CA GLN A 124 -21.40 -18.52 7.71
C GLN A 124 -22.49 -18.88 6.71
N GLN A 125 -22.69 -18.06 5.68
CA GLN A 125 -23.64 -18.36 4.59
C GLN A 125 -23.30 -19.68 3.89
N VAL A 126 -22.01 -19.94 3.62
CA VAL A 126 -21.60 -21.23 3.04
C VAL A 126 -21.99 -22.38 3.98
N ARG A 127 -21.72 -22.28 5.29
CA ARG A 127 -22.06 -23.35 6.26
C ARG A 127 -23.56 -23.64 6.32
N GLU A 128 -24.42 -22.63 6.16
CA GLU A 128 -25.87 -22.79 6.18
C GLU A 128 -26.39 -23.60 4.97
N LEU A 129 -25.65 -23.61 3.86
CA LEU A 129 -25.99 -24.35 2.65
C LEU A 129 -25.45 -25.79 2.62
N LEU A 130 -24.48 -26.11 3.49
CA LEU A 130 -23.86 -27.43 3.47
C LEU A 130 -24.72 -28.46 4.20
N PRO A 131 -24.82 -29.69 3.67
CA PRO A 131 -25.54 -30.76 4.34
C PRO A 131 -24.88 -31.06 5.69
N THR A 132 -25.71 -31.06 6.73
CA THR A 132 -25.25 -31.16 8.10
C THR A 132 -25.11 -32.62 8.46
N LYS A 133 -23.99 -33.05 9.05
CA LYS A 133 -23.87 -34.42 9.59
C LYS A 133 -24.90 -34.58 10.72
N THR A 134 -26.03 -35.22 10.44
CA THR A 134 -26.97 -35.65 11.48
C THR A 134 -26.32 -36.79 12.27
N VAL A 135 -26.17 -36.60 13.57
CA VAL A 135 -25.79 -37.70 14.47
C VAL A 135 -27.08 -38.42 14.84
N TYR A 136 -27.29 -39.61 14.29
CA TYR A 136 -28.39 -40.49 14.69
C TYR A 136 -28.10 -41.01 16.11
N ASN A 137 -28.79 -40.46 17.10
CA ASN A 137 -28.79 -40.98 18.47
C ASN A 137 -30.16 -41.63 18.76
N ASN A 138 -30.17 -42.96 18.88
CA ASN A 138 -31.21 -43.76 19.54
C ASN A 138 -32.66 -43.32 19.30
N GLY A 139 -33.12 -43.35 18.04
CA GLY A 139 -34.54 -43.38 17.69
C GLY A 139 -35.37 -42.14 18.03
N LYS A 140 -34.76 -41.04 18.47
CA LYS A 140 -35.45 -39.76 18.67
C LYS A 140 -34.89 -38.73 17.69
N ASN A 141 -35.78 -38.11 16.90
CA ASN A 141 -35.48 -36.92 16.11
C ASN A 141 -35.16 -35.76 17.04
N VAL A 142 -33.96 -35.76 17.61
CA VAL A 142 -33.44 -34.66 18.40
C VAL A 142 -32.62 -33.80 17.45
N GLN A 143 -33.21 -32.71 16.96
CA GLN A 143 -32.46 -31.61 16.36
C GLN A 143 -31.66 -30.90 17.46
N THR A 144 -30.59 -31.52 17.95
CA THR A 144 -29.58 -30.79 18.70
C THR A 144 -28.83 -29.92 17.69
N LYS A 145 -29.30 -28.68 17.56
CA LYS A 145 -28.69 -27.57 16.82
C LYS A 145 -27.35 -27.14 17.42
N GLN A 146 -26.48 -28.10 17.75
CA GLN A 146 -25.08 -27.86 18.03
C GLN A 146 -24.27 -28.74 17.08
N GLN A 147 -24.42 -28.41 15.80
CA GLN A 147 -23.36 -28.70 14.84
C GLN A 147 -22.10 -28.03 15.37
N ARG A 148 -21.09 -28.84 15.67
CA ARG A 148 -19.73 -28.36 15.87
C ARG A 148 -19.41 -27.39 14.72
N LYS A 149 -19.22 -26.11 15.05
CA LYS A 149 -18.99 -25.05 14.07
C LYS A 149 -17.79 -25.44 13.22
N MET A 150 -18.04 -25.78 11.95
CA MET A 150 -17.00 -26.18 11.02
C MET A 150 -15.93 -25.08 10.93
N SER A 151 -14.67 -25.48 11.02
CA SER A 151 -13.53 -24.59 10.76
C SER A 151 -13.59 -24.07 9.32
N LYS A 152 -12.81 -23.01 9.02
CA LYS A 152 -12.75 -22.45 7.67
C LYS A 152 -12.28 -23.50 6.65
N ILE A 153 -11.30 -24.32 7.01
CA ILE A 153 -10.78 -25.37 6.12
C ILE A 153 -11.79 -26.50 5.91
N GLU A 154 -12.49 -26.96 6.96
CA GLU A 154 -13.56 -27.96 6.84
C GLU A 154 -14.70 -27.42 5.97
N THR A 155 -15.08 -26.14 6.15
CA THR A 155 -16.11 -25.48 5.32
C THR A 155 -15.78 -25.52 3.84
N LEU A 156 -14.54 -25.20 3.48
CA LEU A 156 -14.11 -25.22 2.08
C LEU A 156 -14.06 -26.65 1.51
N ARG A 157 -13.53 -27.61 2.28
CA ARG A 157 -13.47 -29.01 1.86
C ARG A 157 -14.86 -29.60 1.62
N SER A 158 -15.77 -29.42 2.57
CA SER A 158 -17.15 -29.92 2.44
C SER A 158 -17.92 -29.23 1.32
N ALA A 159 -17.68 -27.95 1.05
CA ALA A 159 -18.29 -27.27 -0.10
C ALA A 159 -17.86 -27.87 -1.44
N ILE A 160 -16.56 -28.18 -1.60
CA ILE A 160 -16.04 -28.81 -2.81
C ILE A 160 -16.64 -30.22 -2.99
N GLU A 161 -16.67 -31.02 -1.92
CA GLU A 161 -17.26 -32.36 -1.96
C GLU A 161 -18.74 -32.31 -2.32
N TYR A 162 -19.49 -31.37 -1.75
CA TYR A 162 -20.92 -31.24 -2.01
C TYR A 162 -21.22 -30.79 -3.45
N LEU A 163 -20.47 -29.83 -3.99
CA LEU A 163 -20.61 -29.43 -5.40
C LEU A 163 -20.37 -30.61 -6.34
N ARG A 164 -19.31 -31.40 -6.12
CA ARG A 164 -19.03 -32.62 -6.92
C ARG A 164 -20.15 -33.64 -6.84
N TYR A 165 -20.73 -33.82 -5.64
CA TYR A 165 -21.86 -34.72 -5.46
C TYR A 165 -23.10 -34.26 -6.24
N LEU A 166 -23.42 -32.96 -6.17
CA LEU A 166 -24.54 -32.39 -6.92
C LEU A 166 -24.33 -32.51 -8.44
N GLU A 167 -23.12 -32.24 -8.93
CA GLU A 167 -22.77 -32.44 -10.34
C GLU A 167 -22.98 -33.90 -10.77
N PHE A 168 -22.50 -34.86 -9.98
CA PHE A 168 -22.68 -36.28 -10.25
C PHE A 168 -24.16 -36.71 -10.29
N MET A 169 -24.97 -36.19 -9.38
CA MET A 169 -26.41 -36.51 -9.28
C MET A 169 -27.28 -35.87 -10.37
N LEU A 170 -26.80 -34.79 -11.00
CA LEU A 170 -27.54 -34.07 -12.05
C LEU A 170 -27.16 -34.51 -13.46
N ILE A 171 -25.99 -35.14 -13.62
CA ILE A 171 -25.48 -35.63 -14.91
C ILE A 171 -25.93 -37.07 -15.19
N ASN A 172 -26.21 -37.86 -14.15
CA ASN A 172 -26.78 -39.20 -14.24
C ASN A 172 -28.27 -39.19 -13.89
#